data_AF-A0AAD9P6W7-F1
#
_entry.id   AF-A0AAD9P6W7-F1
#
_cell.length_a   1.000
_cell.length_b   1.000
_cell.length_c   1.000
_cell.angle_alpha   90.00
_cell.angle_beta   90.00
_cell.angle_gamma   90.00
#
_symmetry.space_group_name_H-M   'P 1'
#
loop_
_entity.id
_entity.type
_entity.pdbx_description
1 polymer ?
#
loop_
_entity_poly.entity_id
_entity_poly.type
_entity_poly.pdbx_seq_one_letter_code
_entity_poly.pdbx_strand_id
1 'polypeptide(L)'
;MSFTQPGLPPIESDEALSNSLWTLMVQEVLRYIMTAPYTFISGVTLLSELLPLPLPIQTRDPLSEEEVTVAVNSRKLWSVHLQPLTALLQDTVRQLAGTSCQPLQQLLKRLCCQLADLAAPTALIIVRSLLDTLLESMDASIEGRLPIEPPLVKVTTEEETKSDDQLRKEEVKSSGQSAHILKLLTFLSNYPAVKVALLHLCQSGTVKSDEK
;
A
#
# COMPACT_ATOMS: atom_id res chain seq x y z
N MET A 1 -19.35 30.95 -9.93
CA MET A 1 -20.08 30.43 -8.74
C MET A 1 -19.09 29.61 -7.93
N SER A 2 -18.43 30.23 -6.95
CA SER A 2 -17.48 29.57 -6.05
C SER A 2 -18.13 29.42 -4.69
N PHE A 3 -18.68 28.25 -4.42
CA PHE A 3 -19.16 27.87 -3.09
C PHE A 3 -18.39 26.62 -2.67
N THR A 4 -17.25 26.83 -2.00
CA THR A 4 -16.58 25.95 -1.02
C THR A 4 -15.10 26.34 -0.89
N GLN A 5 -14.79 27.58 -0.53
CA GLN A 5 -13.54 27.83 0.19
C GLN A 5 -13.89 28.00 1.66
N PRO A 6 -13.68 26.97 2.50
CA PRO A 6 -13.48 27.21 3.91
C PRO A 6 -12.25 28.12 4.02
N GLY A 7 -12.40 29.31 4.59
CA GLY A 7 -11.26 30.12 4.98
C GLY A 7 -10.42 29.30 5.96
N LEU A 8 -9.18 29.00 5.59
CA LEU A 8 -8.24 28.27 6.43
C LEU A 8 -8.01 29.09 7.71
N PRO A 9 -8.42 28.63 8.90
CA PRO A 9 -7.76 29.09 10.11
C PRO A 9 -6.27 28.69 9.98
N PRO A 10 -5.34 29.50 10.52
CA PRO A 10 -3.94 29.11 10.54
C PRO A 10 -3.85 27.73 11.20
N ILE A 11 -3.18 26.81 10.51
CA ILE A 11 -2.88 25.47 11.03
C ILE A 11 -1.88 25.68 12.17
N GLU A 12 -2.37 25.98 13.37
CA GLU A 12 -1.54 26.30 14.53
C GLU A 12 -1.19 25.06 15.37
N SER A 13 -1.85 23.91 15.14
CA SER A 13 -1.55 22.64 15.82
C SER A 13 -1.95 21.39 15.03
N ASP A 14 -1.29 20.26 15.31
CA ASP A 14 -1.61 18.93 14.76
C ASP A 14 -3.05 18.48 15.14
N GLU A 15 -3.55 18.94 16.30
CA GLU A 15 -4.94 18.74 16.72
C GLU A 15 -5.95 19.53 15.87
N ALA A 16 -5.61 20.72 15.40
CA ALA A 16 -6.48 21.48 14.49
C ALA A 16 -6.55 20.82 13.10
N LEU A 17 -5.45 20.21 12.64
CA LEU A 17 -5.42 19.44 11.40
C LEU A 17 -6.26 18.18 11.46
N SER A 18 -6.15 17.42 12.55
CA SER A 18 -6.89 16.16 12.72
C SER A 18 -8.40 16.38 12.79
N ASN A 19 -8.84 17.53 13.30
CA ASN A 19 -10.25 17.95 13.36
C ASN A 19 -10.73 18.72 12.12
N SER A 20 -9.87 18.93 11.12
CA SER A 20 -10.30 19.63 9.90
C SER A 20 -11.32 18.79 9.11
N LEU A 21 -12.26 19.47 8.43
CA LEU A 21 -13.29 18.81 7.64
C LEU A 21 -12.72 17.87 6.58
N TRP A 22 -11.57 18.23 5.98
CA TRP A 22 -10.91 17.41 4.97
C TRP A 22 -10.38 16.11 5.57
N THR A 23 -9.69 16.19 6.72
CA THR A 23 -9.21 15.02 7.43
C THR A 23 -10.36 14.11 7.84
N LEU A 24 -11.42 14.67 8.46
CA LEU A 24 -12.59 13.89 8.87
C LEU A 24 -13.32 13.23 7.70
N MET A 25 -13.47 13.95 6.58
CA MET A 25 -14.07 13.41 5.35
C MET A 25 -13.25 12.23 4.81
N VAL A 26 -11.93 12.38 4.65
CA VAL A 26 -11.07 11.30 4.15
C VAL A 26 -11.06 10.12 5.11
N GLN A 27 -11.03 10.39 6.40
CA GLN A 27 -11.11 9.36 7.43
C GLN A 27 -12.40 8.53 7.28
N GLU A 28 -13.53 9.19 7.04
CA GLU A 28 -14.81 8.50 6.85
C GLU A 28 -14.84 7.67 5.56
N VAL A 29 -14.27 8.18 4.47
CA VAL A 29 -14.12 7.40 3.23
C VAL A 29 -13.24 6.16 3.44
N LEU A 30 -12.13 6.29 4.17
CA LEU A 30 -11.26 5.17 4.51
C LEU A 30 -11.99 4.14 5.40
N ARG A 31 -12.75 4.58 6.40
CA ARG A 31 -13.60 3.68 7.21
C ARG A 31 -14.67 2.98 6.38
N TYR A 32 -15.30 3.70 5.45
CA TYR A 32 -16.28 3.13 4.55
C TYR A 32 -15.69 2.03 3.67
N ILE A 33 -14.47 2.21 3.15
CA ILE A 33 -13.73 1.15 2.44
C ILE A 33 -13.57 -0.08 3.35
N MET A 34 -13.22 0.13 4.62
CA MET A 34 -12.97 -0.96 5.57
C MET A 34 -14.25 -1.59 6.15
N THR A 35 -15.45 -1.12 5.79
CA THR A 35 -16.71 -1.60 6.38
C THR A 35 -17.07 -3.01 5.93
N ALA A 36 -16.96 -3.31 4.62
CA ALA A 36 -17.28 -4.64 4.09
C ALA A 36 -16.72 -4.84 2.67
N PRO A 37 -16.52 -6.09 2.20
CA PRO A 37 -15.95 -6.35 0.87
C PRO A 37 -16.71 -5.72 -0.30
N TYR A 38 -18.04 -5.55 -0.18
CA TYR A 38 -18.86 -4.94 -1.23
C TYR A 38 -18.61 -3.42 -1.36
N THR A 39 -18.04 -2.76 -0.34
CA THR A 39 -17.76 -1.32 -0.39
C THR A 39 -16.42 -1.01 -1.06
N PHE A 40 -15.50 -1.97 -1.16
CA PHE A 40 -14.12 -1.78 -1.64
C PHE A 40 -14.04 -0.99 -2.95
N ILE A 41 -14.71 -1.47 -4.00
CA ILE A 41 -14.67 -0.81 -5.32
C ILE A 41 -15.23 0.60 -5.23
N SER A 42 -16.40 0.77 -4.61
CA SER A 42 -17.06 2.08 -4.50
C SER A 42 -16.27 3.08 -3.66
N GLY A 43 -15.70 2.65 -2.53
CA GLY A 43 -14.94 3.49 -1.63
C GLY A 43 -13.57 3.86 -2.19
N VAL A 44 -12.86 2.91 -2.80
CA VAL A 44 -11.58 3.19 -3.47
C VAL A 44 -11.80 4.13 -4.65
N THR A 45 -12.87 3.94 -5.42
CA THR A 45 -13.24 4.85 -6.51
C THR A 45 -13.53 6.25 -5.97
N LEU A 46 -14.36 6.36 -4.93
CA LEU A 46 -14.66 7.64 -4.28
C LEU A 46 -13.39 8.36 -3.82
N LEU A 47 -12.49 7.64 -3.13
CA LEU A 47 -11.22 8.20 -2.69
C LEU A 47 -10.35 8.67 -3.87
N SER A 48 -10.26 7.88 -4.93
CA SER A 48 -9.50 8.23 -6.15
C SER A 48 -10.03 9.48 -6.87
N GLU A 49 -11.34 9.74 -6.80
CA GLU A 49 -11.97 10.93 -7.41
C GLU A 49 -11.89 12.17 -6.51
N LEU A 50 -11.70 12.00 -5.19
CA LEU A 50 -11.44 13.10 -4.26
C LEU A 50 -10.00 13.62 -4.37
N LEU A 51 -9.05 12.73 -4.67
CA LEU A 51 -7.64 13.09 -4.77
C LEU A 51 -7.36 14.05 -5.95
N PRO A 52 -6.38 14.94 -5.81
CA PRO A 52 -5.98 15.84 -6.88
C PRO A 52 -5.46 15.05 -8.08
N LEU A 53 -5.56 15.66 -9.26
CA LEU A 53 -5.11 15.04 -10.52
C LEU A 53 -3.61 14.70 -10.45
N PRO A 54 -3.20 13.50 -10.90
CA PRO A 54 -1.79 13.12 -10.95
C PRO A 54 -1.01 13.96 -11.97
N LEU A 55 0.29 14.08 -11.78
CA LEU A 55 1.19 14.73 -12.74
C LEU A 55 1.61 13.78 -13.89
N PRO A 56 1.87 14.31 -15.10
CA PRO A 56 1.63 15.69 -15.54
C PRO A 56 0.16 15.96 -15.84
N ILE A 57 -0.34 17.16 -15.48
CA ILE A 57 -1.70 17.58 -15.87
C ILE A 57 -1.70 17.84 -17.37
N GLN A 58 -2.47 17.07 -18.13
CA GLN A 58 -2.62 17.28 -19.57
C GLN A 58 -3.65 18.38 -19.81
N THR A 59 -3.19 19.51 -20.34
CA THR A 59 -4.02 20.64 -20.74
C THR A 59 -3.80 20.96 -22.22
N ARG A 60 -4.80 21.58 -22.85
CA ARG A 60 -4.70 21.99 -24.27
C ARG A 60 -3.66 23.11 -24.46
N ASP A 61 -3.64 24.04 -23.51
CA ASP A 61 -2.76 25.19 -23.45
C ASP A 61 -1.89 25.08 -22.17
N PRO A 62 -0.63 25.55 -22.16
CA PRO A 62 0.23 25.44 -20.99
C PRO A 62 -0.37 26.19 -19.79
N LEU A 63 -0.30 25.58 -18.61
CA LEU A 63 -0.77 26.18 -17.37
C LEU A 63 0.05 27.44 -17.03
N SER A 64 -0.62 28.47 -16.49
CA SER A 64 0.07 29.65 -15.96
C SER A 64 0.88 29.30 -14.70
N GLU A 65 1.86 30.14 -14.35
CA GLU A 65 2.66 29.91 -13.13
C GLU A 65 1.81 29.90 -11.86
N GLU A 66 0.75 30.72 -11.82
CA GLU A 66 -0.23 30.72 -10.73
C GLU A 66 -1.00 29.41 -10.66
N GLU A 67 -1.47 28.89 -11.80
CA GLU A 67 -2.20 27.62 -11.87
C GLU A 67 -1.32 26.44 -11.44
N VAL A 68 -0.07 26.41 -11.87
CA VAL A 68 0.92 25.41 -11.44
C VAL A 68 1.12 25.49 -9.93
N THR A 69 1.27 26.70 -9.39
CA THR A 69 1.46 26.93 -7.95
C THR A 69 0.25 26.45 -7.15
N VAL A 70 -0.96 26.77 -7.59
CA VAL A 70 -2.21 26.30 -6.96
C VAL A 70 -2.31 24.78 -7.00
N ALA A 71 -2.00 24.16 -8.15
CA ALA A 71 -2.03 22.71 -8.30
C ALA A 71 -1.02 22.00 -7.37
N VAL A 72 0.21 22.51 -7.28
CA VAL A 72 1.25 21.96 -6.39
C VAL A 72 0.89 22.16 -4.92
N ASN A 73 0.40 23.34 -4.53
CA ASN A 73 0.01 23.61 -3.14
C ASN A 73 -1.19 22.77 -2.71
N SER A 74 -2.17 22.55 -3.60
CA SER A 74 -3.27 21.64 -3.35
C SER A 74 -2.77 20.22 -3.04
N ARG A 75 -1.82 19.68 -3.83
CA ARG A 75 -1.23 18.35 -3.56
C ARG A 75 -0.51 18.28 -2.22
N LYS A 76 0.27 19.30 -1.87
CA LYS A 76 0.95 19.39 -0.56
C LYS A 76 -0.06 19.40 0.58
N LEU A 77 -1.14 20.17 0.44
CA LEU A 77 -2.21 20.25 1.43
C LEU A 77 -2.88 18.88 1.63
N TRP A 78 -3.19 18.16 0.54
CA TRP A 78 -3.69 16.79 0.59
C TRP A 78 -2.75 15.85 1.36
N SER A 79 -1.44 15.93 1.12
CA SER A 79 -0.45 15.14 1.87
C SER A 79 -0.47 15.45 3.37
N VAL A 80 -0.68 16.71 3.76
CA VAL A 80 -0.74 17.11 5.18
C VAL A 80 -1.99 16.54 5.85
N HIS A 81 -3.15 16.58 5.19
CA HIS A 81 -4.40 16.03 5.74
C HIS A 81 -4.41 14.50 5.82
N LEU A 82 -3.61 13.82 5.01
CA LEU A 82 -3.43 12.36 5.10
C LEU A 82 -2.49 11.94 6.24
N GLN A 83 -1.61 12.83 6.71
CA GLN A 83 -0.61 12.51 7.71
C GLN A 83 -1.23 11.97 9.02
N PRO A 84 -2.26 12.59 9.63
CA PRO A 84 -2.93 12.05 10.83
C PRO A 84 -3.65 10.72 10.60
N LEU A 85 -3.90 10.37 9.32
CA LEU A 85 -4.62 9.17 8.91
C LEU A 85 -3.70 8.04 8.46
N THR A 86 -2.38 8.19 8.66
CA THR A 86 -1.36 7.25 8.17
C THR A 86 -1.69 5.80 8.52
N ALA A 87 -2.00 5.50 9.78
CA ALA A 87 -2.31 4.13 10.21
C ALA A 87 -3.51 3.55 9.47
N LEU A 88 -4.62 4.30 9.40
CA LEU A 88 -5.84 3.89 8.71
C LEU A 88 -5.60 3.69 7.20
N LEU A 89 -4.77 4.54 6.60
CA LEU A 89 -4.37 4.41 5.20
C LEU A 89 -3.55 3.14 4.95
N GLN A 90 -2.57 2.84 5.83
CA GLN A 90 -1.77 1.63 5.75
C GLN A 90 -2.63 0.37 5.93
N ASP A 91 -3.58 0.38 6.86
CA ASP A 91 -4.51 -0.74 7.05
C ASP A 91 -5.42 -0.94 5.83
N THR A 92 -5.86 0.15 5.21
CA THR A 92 -6.65 0.09 3.97
C THR A 92 -5.83 -0.52 2.83
N VAL A 93 -4.58 -0.10 2.66
CA VAL A 93 -3.68 -0.67 1.63
C VAL A 93 -3.40 -2.14 1.91
N ARG A 94 -3.06 -2.50 3.15
CA ARG A 94 -2.82 -3.88 3.60
C ARG A 94 -4.02 -4.78 3.28
N GLN A 95 -5.24 -4.34 3.64
CA GLN A 95 -6.47 -5.09 3.42
C GLN A 95 -6.74 -5.39 1.93
N LEU A 96 -6.32 -4.49 1.03
CA LEU A 96 -6.59 -4.59 -0.40
C LEU A 96 -5.44 -5.21 -1.21
N ALA A 97 -4.19 -5.13 -0.72
CA ALA A 97 -2.98 -5.49 -1.47
C ALA A 97 -2.95 -6.94 -1.98
N GLY A 98 -3.58 -7.85 -1.24
CA GLY A 98 -3.67 -9.27 -1.55
C GLY A 98 -4.82 -9.69 -2.47
N THR A 99 -5.67 -8.76 -2.89
CA THR A 99 -6.88 -9.11 -3.66
C THR A 99 -6.55 -9.81 -4.98
N SER A 100 -7.32 -10.84 -5.33
CA SER A 100 -7.26 -11.50 -6.65
C SER A 100 -8.26 -10.90 -7.65
N CYS A 101 -9.13 -9.99 -7.21
CA CYS A 101 -10.16 -9.36 -8.02
C CYS A 101 -9.55 -8.32 -8.98
N GLN A 102 -9.57 -8.58 -10.29
CA GLN A 102 -8.91 -7.74 -11.29
C GLN A 102 -9.36 -6.25 -11.26
N PRO A 103 -10.67 -5.92 -11.23
CA PRO A 103 -11.10 -4.52 -11.12
C PRO A 103 -10.52 -3.79 -9.91
N LEU A 104 -10.53 -4.46 -8.75
CA LEU A 104 -10.03 -3.90 -7.51
C LEU A 104 -8.49 -3.73 -7.55
N GLN A 105 -7.76 -4.69 -8.14
CA GLN A 105 -6.32 -4.55 -8.36
C GLN A 105 -5.98 -3.32 -9.21
N GLN A 106 -6.75 -3.02 -10.26
CA GLN A 106 -6.50 -1.85 -11.11
C GLN A 106 -6.79 -0.54 -10.37
N LEU A 107 -7.87 -0.50 -9.59
CA LEU A 107 -8.19 0.64 -8.75
C LEU A 107 -7.12 0.87 -7.67
N LEU A 108 -6.66 -0.19 -7.00
CA LEU A 108 -5.61 -0.09 -5.99
C LEU A 108 -4.30 0.44 -6.59
N LYS A 109 -3.90 -0.06 -7.77
CA LYS A 109 -2.73 0.47 -8.49
C LYS A 109 -2.86 1.98 -8.72
N ARG A 110 -3.99 2.43 -9.28
CA ARG A 110 -4.27 3.85 -9.53
C ARG A 110 -4.21 4.65 -8.23
N LEU A 111 -4.87 4.18 -7.18
CA LEU A 111 -4.88 4.84 -5.87
C LEU A 111 -3.47 4.97 -5.28
N CYS A 112 -2.68 3.88 -5.26
CA CYS A 112 -1.31 3.91 -4.77
C CYS A 112 -0.44 4.91 -5.55
N CYS A 113 -0.60 4.99 -6.88
CA CYS A 113 0.09 5.99 -7.70
C CYS A 113 -0.34 7.42 -7.35
N GLN A 114 -1.65 7.68 -7.24
CA GLN A 114 -2.18 9.02 -6.89
C GLN A 114 -1.69 9.46 -5.52
N LEU A 115 -1.68 8.57 -4.53
CA LEU A 115 -1.19 8.85 -3.18
C LEU A 115 0.32 9.11 -3.17
N ALA A 116 1.10 8.28 -3.84
CA ALA A 116 2.55 8.47 -3.94
C ALA A 116 2.93 9.77 -4.67
N ASP A 117 2.11 10.22 -5.62
CA ASP A 117 2.33 11.46 -6.38
C ASP A 117 2.04 12.74 -5.57
N LEU A 118 1.37 12.65 -4.42
CA LEU A 118 1.06 13.83 -3.59
C LEU A 118 2.32 14.47 -3.03
N ALA A 119 3.17 13.66 -2.39
CA ALA A 119 4.42 14.08 -1.77
C ALA A 119 5.29 12.86 -1.40
N ALA A 120 6.59 13.07 -1.25
CA ALA A 120 7.56 12.06 -0.81
C ALA A 120 7.15 11.28 0.47
N PRO A 121 6.68 11.90 1.57
CA PRO A 121 6.26 11.15 2.76
C PRO A 121 5.12 10.17 2.48
N THR A 122 4.15 10.54 1.64
CA THR A 122 3.03 9.66 1.28
C THR A 122 3.51 8.47 0.44
N ALA A 123 4.46 8.69 -0.49
CA ALA A 123 5.08 7.58 -1.23
C ALA A 123 5.76 6.57 -0.30
N LEU A 124 6.49 7.05 0.72
CA LEU A 124 7.13 6.18 1.71
C LEU A 124 6.11 5.37 2.53
N ILE A 125 4.99 5.98 2.93
CA ILE A 125 3.92 5.29 3.66
C ILE A 125 3.37 4.11 2.84
N ILE A 126 3.06 4.36 1.55
CA ILE A 126 2.50 3.34 0.65
C ILE A 126 3.50 2.21 0.42
N VAL A 127 4.74 2.54 0.08
CA VAL A 127 5.77 1.53 -0.20
C VAL A 127 6.06 0.70 1.05
N ARG A 128 6.22 1.35 2.22
CA ARG A 128 6.46 0.65 3.48
C ARG A 128 5.32 -0.30 3.82
N SER A 129 4.07 0.16 3.74
CA SER A 129 2.89 -0.67 3.99
C SER A 129 2.85 -1.92 3.10
N LEU A 130 3.16 -1.78 1.81
CA LEU A 130 3.19 -2.91 0.89
C LEU A 130 4.34 -3.88 1.18
N LEU A 131 5.52 -3.38 1.56
CA LEU A 131 6.65 -4.22 1.95
C LEU A 131 6.37 -4.96 3.27
N ASP A 132 5.80 -4.28 4.27
CA ASP A 132 5.41 -4.89 5.54
C ASP A 132 4.37 -5.99 5.31
N THR A 133 3.35 -5.72 4.48
CA THR A 133 2.33 -6.72 4.10
C THR A 133 2.94 -7.91 3.35
N LEU A 134 3.94 -7.68 2.50
CA LEU A 134 4.65 -8.74 1.80
C LEU A 134 5.47 -9.63 2.75
N LEU A 135 6.14 -9.03 3.73
CA LEU A 135 6.92 -9.76 4.73
C LEU A 135 5.99 -10.62 5.59
N GLU A 136 4.90 -10.03 6.10
CA GLU A 136 3.84 -10.74 6.84
C GLU A 136 3.28 -11.93 6.03
N SER A 137 3.03 -11.75 4.73
CA SER A 137 2.48 -12.82 3.89
C SER A 137 3.48 -13.93 3.53
N MET A 138 4.78 -13.64 3.58
CA MET A 138 5.84 -14.63 3.43
C MET A 138 6.05 -15.40 4.73
N ASP A 139 6.07 -14.74 5.88
CA ASP A 139 6.25 -15.37 7.19
C ASP A 139 5.09 -16.33 7.50
N ALA A 140 3.85 -15.92 7.24
CA ALA A 140 2.68 -16.79 7.39
C ALA A 140 2.74 -18.07 6.53
N SER A 141 3.42 -18.02 5.37
CA SER A 141 3.63 -19.20 4.52
C SER A 141 4.69 -20.17 5.06
N ILE A 142 5.55 -19.69 5.96
CA ILE A 142 6.58 -20.47 6.65
C ILE A 142 5.98 -21.11 7.91
N GLU A 143 5.19 -20.36 8.70
CA GLU A 143 4.57 -20.85 9.93
C GLU A 143 3.48 -21.91 9.71
N GLY A 144 2.72 -21.82 8.60
CA GLY A 144 1.78 -22.86 8.18
C GLY A 144 2.44 -24.21 7.81
N ARG A 145 3.77 -24.32 7.94
CA ARG A 145 4.60 -25.48 7.57
C ARG A 145 5.16 -26.24 8.79
N LEU A 146 4.72 -25.94 10.02
CA LEU A 146 5.14 -26.69 11.21
C LEU A 146 4.78 -28.19 11.08
N PRO A 147 5.66 -29.12 11.53
CA PRO A 147 5.44 -30.55 11.34
C PRO A 147 4.24 -31.02 12.14
N ILE A 148 3.37 -31.79 11.48
CA ILE A 148 2.34 -32.62 12.11
C ILE A 148 3.03 -33.44 13.22
N GLU A 149 2.53 -33.32 14.46
CA GLU A 149 2.95 -34.20 15.56
C GLU A 149 2.87 -35.67 15.11
N PRO A 150 3.88 -36.50 15.43
CA PRO A 150 3.90 -37.88 14.95
C PRO A 150 2.69 -38.66 15.51
N PRO A 151 1.97 -39.44 14.69
CA PRO A 151 0.92 -40.29 15.20
C PRO A 151 1.54 -41.40 16.06
N LEU A 152 0.92 -41.62 17.23
CA LEU A 152 1.22 -42.72 18.14
C LEU A 152 1.42 -44.05 17.38
N VAL A 153 2.63 -44.57 17.52
CA VAL A 153 3.14 -45.83 16.94
C VAL A 153 2.22 -47.00 17.30
N LYS A 154 1.67 -47.69 16.29
CA LYS A 154 1.36 -49.13 16.38
C LYS A 154 2.34 -49.89 15.50
N VAL A 155 3.15 -50.69 16.19
CA VAL A 155 4.16 -51.63 15.70
C VAL A 155 3.52 -52.70 14.81
N THR A 156 4.14 -52.97 13.65
CA THR A 156 4.54 -54.30 13.11
C THR A 156 5.24 -54.08 11.76
N THR A 157 6.57 -54.20 11.67
CA THR A 157 7.36 -55.39 11.25
C THR A 157 7.52 -55.50 9.72
N GLU A 158 8.75 -55.20 9.25
CA GLU A 158 9.57 -55.80 8.15
C GLU A 158 8.88 -56.02 6.77
N GLU A 159 9.43 -55.68 5.59
CA GLU A 159 10.77 -55.94 5.03
C GLU A 159 11.09 -54.97 3.86
N GLU A 160 12.38 -54.93 3.51
CA GLU A 160 13.10 -54.08 2.56
C GLU A 160 12.69 -54.24 1.08
N THR A 161 12.73 -53.16 0.27
CA THR A 161 13.57 -53.04 -0.95
C THR A 161 13.29 -51.77 -1.77
N LYS A 162 14.36 -51.30 -2.46
CA LYS A 162 14.42 -50.46 -3.69
C LYS A 162 14.66 -48.94 -3.58
N SER A 163 15.95 -48.61 -3.77
CA SER A 163 16.53 -47.79 -4.85
C SER A 163 16.03 -46.36 -5.09
N ASP A 164 16.98 -45.43 -4.92
CA ASP A 164 17.29 -44.25 -5.74
C ASP A 164 16.19 -43.32 -6.26
N ASP A 165 16.50 -42.04 -6.08
CA ASP A 165 16.03 -40.89 -6.86
C ASP A 165 14.69 -40.27 -6.45
N GLN A 166 14.75 -39.35 -5.47
CA GLN A 166 14.18 -38.03 -5.68
C GLN A 166 14.69 -37.01 -4.64
N LEU A 167 15.69 -36.24 -5.07
CA LEU A 167 15.74 -34.82 -4.77
C LEU A 167 14.34 -34.21 -5.01
N ARG A 168 13.61 -33.88 -3.95
CA ARG A 168 12.66 -32.77 -4.01
C ARG A 168 13.14 -31.74 -3.00
N LYS A 169 13.91 -30.77 -3.50
CA LYS A 169 13.83 -29.40 -3.00
C LYS A 169 12.34 -29.11 -2.87
N GLU A 170 11.84 -29.03 -1.64
CA GLU A 170 10.52 -28.46 -1.41
C GLU A 170 10.61 -27.01 -1.84
N GLU A 171 10.28 -26.74 -3.11
CA GLU A 171 10.20 -25.40 -3.63
C GLU A 171 9.31 -24.59 -2.68
N VAL A 172 9.86 -23.48 -2.18
CA VAL A 172 9.14 -22.48 -1.41
C VAL A 172 8.02 -21.95 -2.31
N LYS A 173 6.84 -22.56 -2.24
CA LYS A 173 5.64 -22.05 -2.91
C LYS A 173 5.28 -20.75 -2.21
N SER A 174 5.61 -19.62 -2.84
CA SER A 174 5.13 -18.31 -2.43
C SER A 174 3.60 -18.37 -2.34
N SER A 175 3.04 -17.89 -1.23
CA SER A 175 1.57 -17.83 -1.10
C SER A 175 0.99 -17.00 -2.26
N GLY A 176 -0.21 -17.35 -2.74
CA GLY A 176 -0.86 -16.59 -3.82
C GLY A 176 -1.01 -15.10 -3.49
N GLN A 177 -1.12 -14.79 -2.19
CA GLN A 177 -1.12 -13.45 -1.63
C GLN A 177 0.21 -12.72 -1.89
N SER A 178 1.35 -13.33 -1.55
CA SER A 178 2.68 -12.76 -1.83
C SER A 178 2.89 -12.51 -3.32
N ALA A 179 2.39 -13.40 -4.20
CA ALA A 179 2.48 -13.19 -5.65
C ALA A 179 1.68 -11.97 -6.13
N HIS A 180 0.48 -11.73 -5.58
CA HIS A 180 -0.32 -10.55 -5.90
C HIS A 180 0.33 -9.25 -5.41
N ILE A 181 0.87 -9.25 -4.20
CA ILE A 181 1.58 -8.09 -3.62
C ILE A 181 2.85 -7.79 -4.42
N LEU A 182 3.63 -8.81 -4.78
CA LEU A 182 4.80 -8.66 -5.66
C LEU A 182 4.40 -8.09 -7.03
N LYS A 183 3.32 -8.59 -7.64
CA LYS A 183 2.81 -8.05 -8.90
C LYS A 183 2.42 -6.56 -8.78
N LEU A 184 1.83 -6.16 -7.66
CA LEU A 184 1.52 -4.77 -7.36
C LEU A 184 2.80 -3.93 -7.23
N LEU A 185 3.77 -4.38 -6.44
CA LEU A 185 5.06 -3.69 -6.27
C LEU A 185 5.84 -3.57 -7.58
N THR A 186 5.87 -4.62 -8.41
CA THR A 186 6.48 -4.59 -9.75
C THR A 186 5.80 -3.58 -10.66
N PHE A 187 4.47 -3.44 -10.58
CA PHE A 187 3.78 -2.40 -11.34
C PHE A 187 4.14 -1.01 -10.83
N LEU A 188 4.11 -0.81 -9.51
CA LEU A 188 4.34 0.49 -8.89
C LEU A 188 5.79 0.97 -9.04
N SER A 189 6.78 0.08 -9.12
CA SER A 189 8.19 0.46 -9.33
C SER A 189 8.47 1.15 -10.66
N ASN A 190 7.52 1.08 -11.62
CA ASN A 190 7.58 1.86 -12.85
C ASN A 190 7.22 3.34 -12.65
N TYR A 191 6.62 3.71 -11.51
CA TYR A 191 6.26 5.09 -11.19
C TYR A 191 7.39 5.80 -10.44
N PRO A 192 7.82 7.01 -10.87
CA PRO A 192 8.98 7.69 -10.29
C PRO A 192 8.92 7.88 -8.77
N ALA A 193 7.79 8.37 -8.23
CA ALA A 193 7.63 8.63 -6.80
C ALA A 193 7.80 7.36 -5.95
N VAL A 194 7.17 6.26 -6.39
CA VAL A 194 7.28 4.95 -5.73
C VAL A 194 8.69 4.38 -5.87
N LYS A 195 9.29 4.48 -7.05
CA LYS A 195 10.65 3.98 -7.30
C LYS A 195 11.67 4.65 -6.40
N VAL A 196 11.60 5.97 -6.23
CA VAL A 196 12.48 6.71 -5.32
C VAL A 196 12.26 6.29 -3.87
N ALA A 197 11.00 6.14 -3.44
CA ALA A 197 10.68 5.66 -2.10
C ALA A 197 11.20 4.23 -1.83
N LEU A 198 11.05 3.32 -2.80
CA LEU A 198 11.61 1.96 -2.75
C LEU A 198 13.13 2.00 -2.58
N LEU A 199 13.82 2.75 -3.44
CA LEU A 199 15.28 2.86 -3.37
C LEU A 199 15.74 3.46 -2.03
N HIS A 200 15.04 4.48 -1.53
CA HIS A 200 15.35 5.09 -0.24
C HIS A 200 15.22 4.10 0.92
N LEU A 201 14.17 3.28 0.92
CA LEU A 201 13.98 2.24 1.95
C LEU A 201 15.01 1.12 1.84
N CYS A 202 15.36 0.68 0.63
CA CYS A 202 16.41 -0.32 0.43
C CYS A 202 17.78 0.19 0.86
N GLN A 203 18.13 1.43 0.56
CA GLN A 203 19.42 2.05 0.95
C GLN A 203 19.49 2.32 2.46
N SER A 204 18.38 2.73 3.08
CA SER A 204 18.33 2.95 4.54
C SER A 204 18.57 1.65 5.34
N GLY A 205 18.24 0.49 4.75
CA GLY A 205 18.52 -0.83 5.33
C GLY A 205 20.00 -1.21 5.26
N THR A 206 20.74 -0.77 4.23
CA THR A 206 22.17 -1.11 4.06
C THR A 206 23.08 -0.24 4.92
N VAL A 207 22.72 1.03 5.17
CA VAL A 207 23.58 1.96 5.95
C VAL A 207 23.55 1.64 7.46
N LYS A 208 22.49 1.00 7.97
CA LYS A 208 22.40 0.62 9.40
C LYS A 208 23.20 -0.63 9.79
N SER A 209 23.82 -1.32 8.84
CA SER A 209 24.62 -2.54 9.12
C SER A 209 26.12 -2.29 9.29
N ASP A 210 26.61 -1.06 9.13
CA ASP A 210 28.05 -0.73 9.19
C ASP A 210 28.48 0.03 10.46
N GLU A 211 27.65 0.02 11.51
CA GLU A 211 28.03 0.51 12.84
C GLU A 211 28.01 -0.65 13.85
N LYS A 212 29.05 -1.49 13.80
CA LYS A 212 29.41 -2.37 14.92
C LYS A 212 30.89 -2.66 14.98
#